data_AF-A0A7W0JX19-F1
#
_entry.id   AF-A0A7W0JX19-F1
#
_cell.length_a   1.000
_cell.length_b   1.000
_cell.length_c   1.000
_cell.angle_alpha   90.00
_cell.angle_beta   90.00
_cell.angle_gamma   90.00
#
_symmetry.space_group_name_H-M   'P 1'
#
loop_
_entity.id
_entity.type
_entity.pdbx_description
1 polymer ?
#
loop_
_entity_poly.entity_id
_entity_poly.type
_entity_poly.pdbx_seq_one_letter_code
_entity_poly.pdbx_strand_id
1 'polypeptide(L)'
;MFIELTDHLRCPAEHDEQFLVLLPDRLEGRSVVEGQLGCPVCGRTFALHEGVLDIGGELPPAEPGPGEPVSALGPDALVALAGVNGPGGYLVLVGSPSDQWRAVAGLLPGVGLVAVNPGPGTLDEPGVSVLRGGSLPLKSRSMRGVVLGRGYAAADGWVREAARVVLPGLRVVGEGSAPPPELIDLMASAGEVWVGTARR
;
A
#
# COMPACT_ATOMS: atom_id res chain seq x y z
N MET A 1 -12.31 -0.30 6.78
CA MET A 1 -11.63 -1.16 5.80
C MET A 1 -12.67 -1.85 4.93
N PHE A 2 -12.52 -1.82 3.61
CA PHE A 2 -13.42 -2.54 2.71
C PHE A 2 -13.25 -4.06 2.86
N ILE A 3 -14.35 -4.78 3.06
CA ILE A 3 -14.31 -6.20 3.46
C ILE A 3 -13.61 -7.10 2.43
N GLU A 4 -13.68 -6.80 1.13
CA GLU A 4 -13.00 -7.63 0.11
C GLU A 4 -11.46 -7.58 0.23
N LEU A 5 -10.90 -6.56 0.89
CA LEU A 5 -9.46 -6.51 1.11
C LEU A 5 -8.98 -7.68 1.97
N THR A 6 -9.83 -8.28 2.81
CA THR A 6 -9.45 -9.40 3.69
C THR A 6 -8.88 -10.59 2.93
N ASP A 7 -9.36 -10.85 1.71
CA ASP A 7 -8.86 -11.96 0.87
C ASP A 7 -7.39 -11.77 0.48
N HIS A 8 -6.94 -10.51 0.47
CA HIS A 8 -5.57 -10.11 0.18
C HIS A 8 -4.72 -9.94 1.43
N LEU A 9 -5.29 -9.88 2.63
CA LEU A 9 -4.50 -9.65 3.83
C LEU A 9 -3.71 -10.87 4.26
N ARG A 10 -2.45 -10.67 4.67
CA ARG A 10 -1.53 -11.71 5.14
C ARG A 10 -0.89 -11.35 6.46
N CYS A 11 -0.64 -12.37 7.28
CA CYS A 11 0.08 -12.18 8.52
C CYS A 11 1.53 -11.73 8.23
N PRO A 12 2.01 -10.65 8.86
CA PRO A 12 3.37 -10.15 8.68
C PRO A 12 4.42 -10.87 9.53
N ALA A 13 4.05 -11.90 10.29
CA ALA A 13 4.98 -12.64 11.16
C ALA A 13 5.90 -13.59 10.37
N GLU A 14 7.01 -14.00 10.98
CA GLU A 14 7.99 -14.92 10.39
C GLU A 14 7.48 -16.36 10.39
N HIS A 15 6.67 -16.67 9.38
CA HIS A 15 6.24 -18.01 8.98
C HIS A 15 5.79 -17.96 7.51
N ASP A 16 5.49 -19.12 6.91
CA ASP A 16 4.94 -19.16 5.55
C ASP A 16 3.72 -18.24 5.39
N GLU A 17 3.48 -17.70 4.21
CA GLU A 17 2.37 -16.77 3.97
C GLU A 17 1.01 -17.37 4.40
N GLN A 18 0.31 -16.71 5.33
CA GLN A 18 -1.01 -17.13 5.81
C GLN A 18 -2.04 -16.01 5.73
N PHE A 19 -3.27 -16.37 5.37
CA PHE A 19 -4.42 -15.45 5.39
C PHE A 19 -4.72 -14.98 6.81
N LEU A 20 -5.34 -13.80 6.91
CA LEU A 20 -5.91 -13.31 8.16
C LEU A 20 -7.42 -13.55 8.18
N VAL A 21 -7.91 -14.07 9.30
CA VAL A 21 -9.35 -14.27 9.53
C VAL A 21 -9.91 -13.01 10.17
N LEU A 22 -10.87 -12.38 9.51
CA LEU A 22 -11.59 -11.22 10.02
C LEU A 22 -12.70 -11.66 11.00
N LEU A 23 -12.73 -11.01 12.16
CA LEU A 23 -13.83 -11.04 13.13
C LEU A 23 -14.35 -9.60 13.27
N PRO A 24 -15.44 -9.23 12.58
CA PRO A 24 -15.96 -7.87 12.62
C PRO A 24 -16.83 -7.65 13.88
N ASP A 25 -16.61 -6.53 14.56
CA ASP A 25 -17.47 -6.07 15.66
C ASP A 25 -18.53 -5.07 15.15
N ARG A 26 -18.14 -4.21 14.21
CA ARG A 26 -19.03 -3.22 13.58
C ARG A 26 -18.77 -3.11 12.08
N LEU A 27 -19.84 -3.17 11.30
CA LEU A 27 -19.86 -3.01 9.85
C LEU A 27 -20.78 -1.87 9.45
N GLU A 28 -20.37 -1.09 8.46
CA GLU A 28 -21.17 -0.08 7.77
C GLU A 28 -21.17 -0.40 6.27
N GLY A 29 -22.28 -0.93 5.78
CA GLY A 29 -22.36 -1.46 4.41
C GLY A 29 -21.36 -2.58 4.18
N ARG A 30 -20.35 -2.33 3.35
CA ARG A 30 -19.26 -3.27 3.05
C ARG A 30 -17.92 -2.88 3.70
N SER A 31 -17.94 -1.90 4.59
CA SER A 31 -16.77 -1.44 5.32
C SER A 31 -16.82 -1.95 6.76
N VAL A 32 -15.75 -2.62 7.19
CA VAL A 32 -15.52 -2.95 8.60
C VAL A 32 -15.03 -1.68 9.29
N VAL A 33 -15.71 -1.27 10.36
CA VAL A 33 -15.36 -0.07 11.13
C VAL A 33 -14.64 -0.45 12.41
N GLU A 34 -15.08 -1.50 13.10
CA GLU A 34 -14.40 -2.07 14.27
C GLU A 34 -14.28 -3.58 14.11
N GLY A 35 -13.17 -4.16 14.59
CA GLY A 35 -13.00 -5.59 14.66
C GLY A 35 -11.55 -5.99 14.89
N GLN A 36 -11.26 -7.25 14.61
CA GLN A 36 -9.90 -7.77 14.67
C GLN A 36 -9.63 -8.77 13.54
N LEU A 37 -8.37 -8.88 13.16
CA LEU A 37 -7.87 -9.90 12.26
C LEU A 37 -6.94 -10.84 13.01
N GLY A 38 -7.12 -12.15 12.86
CA GLY A 38 -6.32 -13.18 13.51
C GLY A 38 -5.58 -14.07 12.51
N CYS A 39 -4.31 -14.39 12.78
CA CYS A 39 -3.59 -15.43 12.04
C CYS A 39 -3.90 -16.81 12.66
N PRO A 40 -4.42 -17.78 11.89
CA PRO A 40 -4.74 -19.10 12.41
C PRO A 40 -3.50 -19.96 12.74
N VAL A 41 -2.32 -19.56 12.26
CA VAL A 41 -1.07 -20.30 12.46
C VAL A 41 -0.31 -19.81 13.70
N CYS A 42 -0.05 -18.51 13.82
CA CYS A 42 0.73 -17.97 14.93
C CYS A 42 -0.12 -17.36 16.05
N GLY A 43 -1.44 -17.26 15.87
CA GLY A 43 -2.38 -16.74 16.87
C GLY A 43 -2.31 -15.22 17.09
N ARG A 44 -1.41 -14.50 16.38
CA ARG A 44 -1.35 -13.03 16.48
C ARG A 44 -2.65 -12.42 16.00
N THR A 45 -3.08 -11.39 16.72
CA THR A 45 -4.24 -10.57 16.39
C THR A 45 -3.82 -9.15 16.07
N PHE A 46 -4.56 -8.51 15.16
CA PHE A 46 -4.35 -7.15 14.70
C PHE A 46 -5.67 -6.42 14.83
N ALA A 47 -5.66 -5.28 15.52
CA ALA A 47 -6.86 -4.52 15.76
C ALA A 47 -7.24 -3.70 14.53
N LEU A 48 -8.54 -3.58 14.30
CA LEU A 48 -9.13 -2.71 13.31
C LEU A 48 -10.00 -1.69 14.04
N HIS A 49 -9.60 -0.43 13.99
CA HIS A 49 -10.25 0.67 14.70
C HIS A 49 -10.54 1.81 13.74
N GLU A 50 -11.77 2.33 13.76
CA GLU A 50 -12.23 3.37 12.84
C GLU A 50 -11.90 3.05 11.37
N GLY A 51 -12.04 1.77 11.01
CA GLY A 51 -11.75 1.24 9.68
C GLY A 51 -10.27 1.09 9.33
N VAL A 52 -9.34 1.44 10.22
CA VAL A 52 -7.89 1.32 10.02
C VAL A 52 -7.38 0.02 10.60
N LEU A 53 -6.66 -0.77 9.79
CA LEU A 53 -5.93 -1.93 10.28
C LEU A 53 -4.50 -1.53 10.68
N ASP A 54 -4.14 -1.73 11.94
CA ASP A 54 -2.78 -1.52 12.44
C ASP A 54 -2.10 -2.87 12.71
N ILE A 55 -0.99 -3.13 12.00
CA ILE A 55 -0.19 -4.34 12.18
C ILE A 55 1.06 -4.12 13.05
N GLY A 56 1.28 -2.89 13.53
CA GLY A 56 2.47 -2.48 14.25
C GLY A 56 3.74 -2.50 13.39
N GLY A 57 4.89 -2.32 14.06
CA GLY A 57 6.21 -2.32 13.43
C GLY A 57 6.82 -0.92 13.29
N GLU A 58 8.11 -0.89 12.99
CA GLU A 58 8.86 0.35 12.86
C GLU A 58 8.64 0.98 11.49
N LEU A 59 8.30 2.27 11.48
CA LEU A 59 8.15 3.05 10.26
C LEU A 59 9.48 3.71 9.90
N PRO A 60 9.79 3.91 8.61
CA PRO A 60 10.88 4.79 8.22
C PRO A 60 10.68 6.18 8.83
N PRO A 61 11.77 6.93 9.10
CA PRO A 61 11.66 8.31 9.55
C PRO A 61 10.75 9.11 8.61
N ALA A 62 9.78 9.82 9.20
CA ALA A 62 8.89 10.68 8.43
C ALA A 62 9.67 11.87 7.89
N GLU A 63 9.63 12.06 6.57
CA GLU A 63 10.01 13.30 5.90
C GLU A 63 8.95 13.63 4.82
N PRO A 64 8.62 14.93 4.62
CA PRO A 64 9.58 16.03 4.67
C PRO A 64 9.31 17.15 5.69
N GLY A 65 10.34 17.98 5.88
CA GLY A 65 10.29 19.18 6.71
C GLY A 65 9.32 20.26 6.20
N PRO A 66 9.15 21.36 6.97
CA PRO A 66 8.19 22.41 6.62
C PRO A 66 8.51 23.06 5.27
N GLY A 67 7.55 22.99 4.33
CA GLY A 67 7.59 23.70 3.04
C GLY A 67 7.84 22.83 1.80
N GLU A 68 8.14 21.55 1.97
CA GLU A 68 8.31 20.63 0.83
C GLU A 68 6.98 20.01 0.37
N PRO A 69 6.80 19.79 -0.95
CA PRO A 69 5.63 19.09 -1.45
C PRO A 69 5.62 17.67 -0.87
N VAL A 70 4.47 17.33 -0.27
CA VAL A 70 4.26 16.06 0.44
C VAL A 70 4.57 14.87 -0.47
N SER A 71 4.22 14.94 -1.76
CA SER A 71 4.57 13.96 -2.80
C SER A 71 5.11 14.67 -4.04
N ALA A 72 6.10 14.06 -4.69
CA ALA A 72 6.69 14.56 -5.94
C ALA A 72 5.77 14.37 -7.16
N LEU A 73 4.77 13.50 -7.05
CA LEU A 73 3.86 13.13 -8.13
C LEU A 73 2.45 13.65 -7.87
N GLY A 74 1.86 14.33 -8.85
CA GLY A 74 0.41 14.63 -8.82
C GLY A 74 -0.44 13.38 -9.13
N PRO A 75 -1.78 13.45 -8.95
CA PRO A 75 -2.66 12.29 -9.07
C PRO A 75 -2.64 11.64 -10.46
N ASP A 76 -2.62 12.45 -11.53
CA ASP A 76 -2.54 11.96 -12.91
C ASP A 76 -1.24 11.19 -13.18
N ALA A 77 -0.13 11.69 -12.63
CA ALA A 77 1.18 11.06 -12.77
C ALA A 77 1.26 9.75 -11.98
N LEU A 78 0.69 9.70 -10.76
CA LEU A 78 0.58 8.46 -9.98
C LEU A 78 -0.12 7.36 -10.78
N VAL A 79 -1.28 7.68 -11.38
CA VAL A 79 -2.06 6.73 -12.18
C VAL A 79 -1.31 6.30 -13.45
N ALA A 80 -0.77 7.27 -14.19
CA ALA A 80 -0.07 7.00 -15.44
C ALA A 80 1.20 6.14 -15.24
N LEU A 81 1.99 6.46 -14.21
CA LEU A 81 3.22 5.72 -13.89
C LEU A 81 2.91 4.33 -13.33
N ALA A 82 1.91 4.19 -12.45
CA ALA A 82 1.47 2.88 -11.95
C ALA A 82 0.95 1.97 -13.08
N GLY A 83 0.52 2.54 -14.22
CA GLY A 83 0.14 1.77 -15.41
C GLY A 83 -1.14 0.96 -15.22
N VAL A 84 -1.99 1.37 -14.29
CA VAL A 84 -3.26 0.71 -13.96
C VAL A 84 -4.31 1.06 -15.02
N ASN A 85 -4.88 0.05 -15.66
CA ASN A 85 -5.87 0.20 -16.74
C ASN A 85 -7.11 -0.67 -16.49
N GLY A 86 -8.32 -0.11 -16.61
CA GLY A 86 -9.57 -0.86 -16.40
C GLY A 86 -9.85 -1.21 -14.92
N PRO A 87 -11.06 -1.73 -14.62
CA PRO A 87 -11.53 -1.97 -13.26
C PRO A 87 -10.95 -3.25 -12.64
N GLY A 88 -11.11 -3.38 -11.33
CA GLY A 88 -10.73 -4.54 -10.53
C GLY A 88 -9.33 -4.45 -9.93
N GLY A 89 -9.11 -5.25 -8.88
CA GLY A 89 -7.87 -5.33 -8.11
C GLY A 89 -7.59 -4.07 -7.29
N TYR A 90 -6.37 -3.99 -6.75
CA TYR A 90 -5.96 -2.93 -5.82
C TYR A 90 -4.70 -2.20 -6.28
N LEU A 91 -4.69 -0.88 -6.15
CA LEU A 91 -3.51 -0.03 -6.22
C LEU A 91 -3.09 0.36 -4.80
N VAL A 92 -1.81 0.14 -4.47
CA VAL A 92 -1.25 0.47 -3.18
C VAL A 92 -0.50 1.80 -3.26
N LEU A 93 -0.84 2.73 -2.37
CA LEU A 93 -0.14 3.98 -2.16
C LEU A 93 0.50 3.91 -0.76
N VAL A 94 1.79 4.20 -0.63
CA VAL A 94 2.53 4.07 0.62
C VAL A 94 3.16 5.42 0.99
N GLY A 95 2.84 5.93 2.18
CA GLY A 95 3.28 7.24 2.62
C GLY A 95 2.51 8.37 1.94
N SER A 96 3.20 9.46 1.63
CA SER A 96 2.62 10.69 1.09
C SER A 96 1.82 10.59 -0.22
N PRO A 97 2.09 9.67 -1.17
CA PRO A 97 1.20 9.44 -2.31
C PRO A 97 -0.24 9.10 -1.89
N SER A 98 -0.41 8.49 -0.71
CA SER A 98 -1.71 8.09 -0.17
C SER A 98 -2.61 9.27 0.18
N ASP A 99 -2.05 10.44 0.47
CA ASP A 99 -2.85 11.62 0.84
C ASP A 99 -3.67 12.14 -0.35
N GLN A 100 -3.30 11.74 -1.56
CA GLN A 100 -3.98 12.07 -2.81
C GLN A 100 -5.07 11.04 -3.20
N TRP A 101 -5.40 10.09 -2.32
CA TRP A 101 -6.28 8.96 -2.64
C TRP A 101 -7.62 9.37 -3.25
N ARG A 102 -8.24 10.48 -2.81
CA ARG A 102 -9.54 10.93 -3.35
C ARG A 102 -9.45 11.30 -4.83
N ALA A 103 -8.40 12.01 -5.21
CA ALA A 103 -8.16 12.37 -6.60
C ALA A 103 -7.83 11.13 -7.44
N VAL A 104 -6.99 10.24 -6.91
CA VAL A 104 -6.64 8.96 -7.57
C VAL A 104 -7.88 8.07 -7.76
N ALA A 105 -8.77 7.98 -6.77
CA ALA A 105 -10.00 7.19 -6.84
C ALA A 105 -10.95 7.72 -7.94
N GLY A 106 -11.01 9.04 -8.12
CA GLY A 106 -11.78 9.66 -9.20
C GLY A 106 -11.25 9.33 -10.60
N LEU A 107 -9.94 9.13 -10.74
CA LEU A 107 -9.27 8.78 -11.99
C LEU A 107 -9.33 7.27 -12.33
N LEU A 108 -9.50 6.42 -11.31
CA LEU A 108 -9.50 4.96 -11.44
C LEU A 108 -10.82 4.34 -10.95
N PRO A 109 -11.96 4.64 -11.59
CA PRO A 109 -13.24 4.07 -11.18
C PRO A 109 -13.21 2.54 -11.26
N GLY A 110 -13.56 1.89 -10.15
CA GLY A 110 -13.61 0.44 -10.04
C GLY A 110 -12.28 -0.24 -9.66
N VAL A 111 -11.22 0.51 -9.38
CA VAL A 111 -10.00 -0.02 -8.74
C VAL A 111 -10.04 0.30 -7.25
N GLY A 112 -9.79 -0.71 -6.40
CA GLY A 112 -9.68 -0.48 -4.96
C GLY A 112 -8.37 0.22 -4.62
N LEU A 113 -8.39 1.17 -3.69
CA LEU A 113 -7.17 1.81 -3.18
C LEU A 113 -6.81 1.27 -1.80
N VAL A 114 -5.53 1.02 -1.58
CA VAL A 114 -4.96 0.73 -0.27
C VAL A 114 -3.96 1.81 0.08
N ALA A 115 -4.31 2.65 1.06
CA ALA A 115 -3.42 3.65 1.62
C ALA A 115 -2.64 3.04 2.79
N VAL A 116 -1.32 2.98 2.68
CA VAL A 116 -0.45 2.41 3.71
C VAL A 116 0.36 3.53 4.34
N ASN A 117 0.27 3.66 5.66
CA ASN A 117 0.91 4.73 6.42
C ASN A 117 0.69 6.14 5.80
N PRO A 118 -0.57 6.53 5.50
CA PRO A 118 -0.84 7.88 5.00
C PRO A 118 -0.54 8.94 6.06
N GLY A 119 -0.53 10.21 5.65
CA GLY A 119 -0.37 11.34 6.55
C GLY A 119 -1.42 11.39 7.68
N PRO A 120 -1.13 12.13 8.76
CA PRO A 120 -2.04 12.25 9.90
C PRO A 120 -3.39 12.81 9.44
N GLY A 121 -4.48 12.17 9.87
CA GLY A 121 -5.85 12.58 9.51
C GLY A 121 -6.47 11.82 8.33
N THR A 122 -5.70 10.99 7.61
CA THR A 122 -6.30 10.05 6.64
C THR A 122 -6.96 8.89 7.39
N LEU A 123 -8.28 8.81 7.26
CA LEU A 123 -9.13 7.74 7.80
C LEU A 123 -9.66 6.86 6.67
N ASP A 124 -10.18 5.70 7.04
CA ASP A 124 -10.88 4.82 6.12
C ASP A 124 -12.21 5.45 5.66
N GLU A 125 -12.42 5.50 4.36
CA GLU A 125 -13.61 6.09 3.73
C GLU A 125 -13.98 5.28 2.49
N PRO A 126 -15.23 5.39 1.99
CA PRO A 126 -15.62 4.76 0.74
C PRO A 126 -14.65 5.10 -0.39
N GLY A 127 -14.00 4.08 -0.95
CA GLY A 127 -13.01 4.19 -2.03
C GLY A 127 -11.56 3.95 -1.62
N VAL A 128 -11.24 3.90 -0.33
CA VAL A 128 -9.90 3.59 0.18
C VAL A 128 -9.96 2.68 1.41
N SER A 129 -9.01 1.76 1.52
CA SER A 129 -8.74 1.04 2.77
C SER A 129 -7.42 1.47 3.36
N VAL A 130 -7.40 1.76 4.66
CA VAL A 130 -6.21 2.30 5.34
C VAL A 130 -5.52 1.24 6.19
N LEU A 131 -4.23 1.07 5.96
CA LEU A 131 -3.35 0.18 6.72
C LEU A 131 -2.23 0.99 7.39
N ARG A 132 -1.83 0.58 8.59
CA ARG A 132 -0.66 1.13 9.29
C ARG A 132 0.27 0.01 9.73
N GLY A 133 1.58 0.23 9.60
CA GLY A 133 2.60 -0.69 10.11
C GLY A 133 3.91 -0.71 9.33
N GLY A 134 4.86 -1.51 9.81
CA GLY A 134 6.23 -1.59 9.31
C GLY A 134 6.45 -2.46 8.06
N SER A 135 5.39 -3.02 7.48
CA SER A 135 5.45 -3.85 6.27
C SER A 135 4.12 -3.84 5.50
N LEU A 136 4.04 -4.53 4.35
CA LEU A 136 2.81 -4.68 3.59
C LEU A 136 2.13 -6.01 3.96
N PRO A 137 1.04 -6.02 4.77
CA PRO A 137 0.32 -7.25 5.13
C PRO A 137 -0.57 -7.72 3.97
N LEU A 138 0.00 -7.79 2.77
CA LEU A 138 -0.68 -8.10 1.53
C LEU A 138 -0.10 -9.37 0.92
N LYS A 139 -0.97 -10.13 0.26
CA LYS A 139 -0.65 -11.35 -0.48
C LYS A 139 0.38 -11.07 -1.55
N SER A 140 1.41 -11.91 -1.62
CA SER A 140 2.37 -11.90 -2.71
C SER A 140 1.67 -11.97 -4.07
N ARG A 141 2.14 -11.17 -5.03
CA ARG A 141 1.67 -11.16 -6.42
C ARG A 141 0.16 -11.00 -6.56
N SER A 142 -0.40 -9.97 -5.92
CA SER A 142 -1.85 -9.71 -5.94
C SER A 142 -2.24 -8.26 -6.24
N MET A 143 -1.30 -7.32 -6.10
CA MET A 143 -1.55 -5.89 -6.29
C MET A 143 -1.30 -5.46 -7.73
N ARG A 144 -2.07 -4.49 -8.22
CA ARG A 144 -1.97 -3.99 -9.61
C ARG A 144 -0.87 -2.97 -9.83
N GLY A 145 -0.40 -2.37 -8.75
CA GLY A 145 0.71 -1.44 -8.73
C GLY A 145 0.99 -1.05 -7.28
N VAL A 146 2.21 -0.58 -7.04
CA VAL A 146 2.62 -0.04 -5.75
C VAL A 146 3.35 1.27 -6.00
N VAL A 147 2.96 2.33 -5.27
CA VAL A 147 3.66 3.61 -5.29
C VAL A 147 4.22 3.90 -3.90
N LEU A 148 5.54 4.09 -3.83
CA LEU A 148 6.27 4.36 -2.59
C LEU A 148 6.64 5.85 -2.51
N GLY A 149 6.21 6.52 -1.44
CA GLY A 149 6.72 7.85 -1.08
C GLY A 149 8.18 7.82 -0.65
N ARG A 150 8.83 8.99 -0.59
CA ARG A 150 10.29 9.15 -0.40
C ARG A 150 10.93 8.27 0.67
N GLY A 151 10.45 8.35 1.91
CA GLY A 151 11.01 7.57 3.03
C GLY A 151 10.87 6.06 2.86
N TYR A 152 9.83 5.62 2.14
CA TYR A 152 9.56 4.20 1.87
C TYR A 152 10.35 3.69 0.67
N ALA A 153 10.51 4.51 -0.37
CA ALA A 153 11.32 4.17 -1.53
C ALA A 153 12.83 4.09 -1.22
N ALA A 154 13.29 4.86 -0.23
CA ALA A 154 14.67 4.83 0.26
C ALA A 154 14.99 3.61 1.16
N ALA A 155 13.98 2.86 1.61
CA ALA A 155 14.15 1.72 2.49
C ALA A 155 14.02 0.40 1.70
N ASP A 156 15.13 -0.33 1.56
CA ASP A 156 15.17 -1.61 0.80
C ASP A 156 14.11 -2.63 1.25
N GLY A 157 13.76 -2.64 2.53
CA GLY A 157 12.68 -3.47 3.07
C GLY A 157 11.34 -3.19 2.38
N TRP A 158 10.99 -1.92 2.20
CA TRP A 158 9.74 -1.50 1.57
C TRP A 158 9.76 -1.69 0.05
N VAL A 159 10.91 -1.49 -0.61
CA VAL A 159 11.06 -1.83 -2.03
C VAL A 159 10.90 -3.34 -2.26
N ARG A 160 11.46 -4.17 -1.37
CA ARG A 160 11.29 -5.64 -1.40
C ARG A 160 9.83 -6.03 -1.20
N GLU A 161 9.14 -5.42 -0.25
CA GLU A 161 7.71 -5.64 -0.02
C GLU A 161 6.86 -5.24 -1.23
N ALA A 162 7.14 -4.08 -1.84
CA ALA A 162 6.46 -3.63 -3.05
C ALA A 162 6.65 -4.63 -4.21
N ALA A 163 7.89 -5.08 -4.42
CA ALA A 163 8.22 -6.10 -5.42
C ALA A 163 7.52 -7.44 -5.14
N ARG A 164 7.38 -7.82 -3.86
CA ARG A 164 6.71 -9.05 -3.43
C ARG A 164 5.22 -9.04 -3.72
N VAL A 165 4.52 -7.93 -3.44
CA VAL A 165 3.05 -7.87 -3.50
C VAL A 165 2.51 -7.55 -4.90
N VAL A 166 3.29 -6.89 -5.75
CA VAL A 166 2.85 -6.52 -7.10
C VAL A 166 2.73 -7.76 -8.00
N LEU A 167 1.68 -7.80 -8.84
CA LEU A 167 1.52 -8.84 -9.86
C LEU A 167 2.70 -8.82 -10.85
N PRO A 168 3.12 -9.99 -11.38
CA PRO A 168 4.23 -10.06 -12.32
C PRO A 168 4.02 -9.18 -13.55
N GLY A 169 5.04 -8.38 -13.89
CA GLY A 169 5.01 -7.49 -15.05
C GLY A 169 4.25 -6.18 -14.83
N LEU A 170 3.67 -5.96 -13.65
CA LEU A 170 3.10 -4.67 -13.26
C LEU A 170 4.11 -3.82 -12.50
N ARG A 171 3.76 -2.56 -12.30
CA ARG A 171 4.73 -1.51 -12.01
C ARG A 171 4.84 -1.22 -10.52
N VAL A 172 6.08 -1.01 -10.10
CA VAL A 172 6.44 -0.34 -8.85
C VAL A 172 6.98 1.03 -9.21
N VAL A 173 6.48 2.04 -8.51
CA VAL A 173 6.90 3.44 -8.64
C VAL A 173 7.45 3.89 -7.31
N GLY A 174 8.55 4.63 -7.29
CA GLY A 174 9.08 5.23 -6.08
C GLY A 174 9.52 6.67 -6.28
N GLU A 175 9.34 7.47 -5.25
CA GLU A 175 9.88 8.82 -5.15
C GLU A 175 11.26 8.77 -4.48
N GLY A 176 12.31 9.32 -5.10
CA GLY A 176 13.67 9.37 -4.58
C GLY A 176 14.68 8.69 -5.51
N SER A 177 15.78 8.21 -4.91
CA SER A 177 16.86 7.55 -5.65
C SER A 177 16.41 6.24 -6.29
N ALA A 178 17.14 5.82 -7.33
CA ALA A 178 16.88 4.57 -8.03
C ALA A 178 16.86 3.37 -7.07
N PRO A 179 15.98 2.37 -7.32
CA PRO A 179 15.82 1.22 -6.44
C PRO A 179 17.01 0.25 -6.59
N PRO A 180 17.19 -0.66 -5.61
CA PRO A 180 18.18 -1.73 -5.74
C PRO A 180 17.93 -2.58 -7.00
N PRO A 181 18.93 -2.72 -7.90
CA PRO A 181 18.74 -3.40 -9.19
C PRO A 181 18.47 -4.89 -9.05
N GLU A 182 18.79 -5.50 -7.91
CA GLU A 182 18.44 -6.90 -7.59
C GLU A 182 16.95 -7.09 -7.27
N LEU A 183 16.22 -6.02 -6.92
CA LEU A 183 14.78 -6.07 -6.60
C LEU A 183 13.91 -5.58 -7.76
N ILE A 184 14.37 -4.58 -8.51
CA ILE A 184 13.58 -3.89 -9.52
C ILE A 184 14.34 -3.81 -10.84
N ASP A 185 13.70 -4.28 -11.91
CA ASP A 185 14.11 -4.00 -13.29
C ASP A 185 13.63 -2.58 -13.66
N LEU A 186 14.54 -1.61 -13.63
CA LEU A 186 14.24 -0.20 -13.88
C LEU A 186 13.81 0.04 -15.34
N MET A 187 12.63 0.64 -15.53
CA MET A 187 12.11 1.02 -16.84
C MET A 187 12.49 2.45 -17.22
N ALA A 188 12.36 3.37 -16.26
CA ALA A 188 12.71 4.77 -16.43
C ALA A 188 12.94 5.44 -15.07
N SER A 189 13.76 6.49 -15.05
CA SER A 189 13.90 7.42 -13.94
C SER A 189 14.05 8.85 -14.46
N ALA A 190 13.46 9.80 -13.75
CA ALA A 190 13.57 11.22 -14.06
C ALA A 190 13.36 12.04 -12.79
N GLY A 191 14.32 12.91 -12.48
CA GLY A 191 14.34 13.62 -11.20
C GLY A 191 14.33 12.64 -10.02
N GLU A 192 13.53 12.97 -9.01
CA GLU A 192 13.33 12.15 -7.80
C GLU A 192 12.21 11.12 -8.00
N VAL A 193 12.08 10.50 -9.17
CA VAL A 193 11.07 9.49 -9.47
C VAL A 193 11.64 8.39 -10.33
N TRP A 194 11.27 7.15 -10.02
CA TRP A 194 11.57 5.97 -10.82
C TRP A 194 10.35 5.08 -11.00
N VAL A 195 10.35 4.31 -12.08
CA VAL A 195 9.35 3.27 -12.38
C VAL A 195 10.06 2.02 -12.88
N GLY A 196 9.62 0.86 -12.41
CA GLY A 196 10.17 -0.42 -12.81
C GLY A 196 9.20 -1.57 -12.56
N THR A 197 9.65 -2.78 -12.87
CA THR A 197 8.92 -4.03 -12.57
C THR A 197 9.69 -4.84 -11.54
N ALA A 198 8.97 -5.62 -10.71
CA ALA A 198 9.61 -6.55 -9.79
C ALA A 198 10.48 -7.56 -10.56
N ARG A 199 11.74 -7.71 -10.14
CA ARG A 199 12.66 -8.69 -10.67
C ARG A 199 12.28 -10.10 -10.17
N ARG A 200 12.40 -11.10 -11.03
CA ARG A 200 12.04 -12.49 -10.73
C ARG A 200 13.18 -13.29 -10.15
#